data_AF-H6Q936-F1
#
_entry.id   AF-H6Q936-F1
#
_cell.length_a   1.000
_cell.length_b   1.000
_cell.length_c   1.000
_cell.angle_alpha   90.00
_cell.angle_beta   90.00
_cell.angle_gamma   90.00
#
_symmetry.space_group_name_H-M   'P 1'
#
loop_
_entity.id
_entity.type
_entity.pdbx_description
1 polymer ?
#
loop_
_entity_poly.entity_id
_entity_poly.type
_entity_poly.pdbx_seq_one_letter_code
_entity_poly.pdbx_strand_id
1 'polypeptide(L)'
;MSMMAGSNAAGVPKELAVLWPVNLMQFFLVAVVITSFFFLTMAYIVTGPQLRAKTADVLAVGLALYDIPYGFSVASALFGAPVYSSTAPWLLAAGVAVLALSQAYSLAVARAITPGGLRAWLVVPLAFAVGFLLYFILPPMQTSLYPRLVMSYLYAGAAPCIVYSMLKINLHAAGRLGGFTFKFWAGLFAGVMLYAAAEVFIHLYSPAAHGFIHL
;
A
#
# COMPACT_ATOMS: atom_id res chain seq x y z
N MET A 1 -4.74 -3.58 -2.58
CA MET A 1 -3.75 -2.95 -1.67
C MET A 1 -2.86 -3.97 -0.95
N SER A 2 -3.36 -4.87 -0.11
CA SER A 2 -2.50 -5.81 0.64
C SER A 2 -1.69 -6.77 -0.24
N MET A 3 -2.31 -7.37 -1.26
CA MET A 3 -1.60 -8.23 -2.23
C MET A 3 -0.54 -7.46 -3.02
N MET A 4 -0.80 -6.19 -3.33
CA MET A 4 0.15 -5.33 -4.05
C MET A 4 1.31 -4.91 -3.15
N ALA A 5 1.06 -4.55 -1.89
CA ALA A 5 2.11 -4.31 -0.91
C ALA A 5 2.98 -5.56 -0.70
N GLY A 6 2.37 -6.75 -0.66
CA GLY A 6 3.11 -8.01 -0.60
C GLY A 6 3.93 -8.30 -1.86
N SER A 7 3.37 -8.06 -3.05
CA SER A 7 4.08 -8.18 -4.32
C SER A 7 5.29 -7.24 -4.36
N ASN A 8 5.08 -5.96 -4.02
CA ASN A 8 6.11 -4.91 -4.12
C ASN A 8 7.21 -5.03 -3.07
N ALA A 9 6.91 -5.70 -1.96
CA ALA A 9 7.93 -6.10 -1.00
C ALA A 9 8.83 -7.21 -1.56
N ALA A 10 8.33 -8.04 -2.49
CA ALA A 10 8.98 -9.25 -2.96
C ALA A 10 9.66 -9.13 -4.35
N GLY A 11 9.26 -8.21 -5.23
CA GLY A 11 9.86 -8.14 -6.57
C GLY A 11 11.22 -7.46 -6.60
N VAL A 12 11.54 -6.51 -5.72
CA VAL A 12 12.89 -5.91 -5.68
C VAL A 12 14.00 -6.93 -5.36
N PRO A 13 13.86 -7.83 -4.36
CA PRO A 13 14.79 -8.94 -4.16
C PRO A 13 14.91 -9.88 -5.37
N LYS A 14 13.80 -10.11 -6.08
CA LYS A 14 13.77 -10.95 -7.29
C LYS A 14 14.53 -10.30 -8.45
N GLU A 15 14.38 -9.00 -8.69
CA GLU A 15 15.15 -8.29 -9.72
C GLU A 15 16.64 -8.23 -9.40
N LEU A 16 16.97 -8.02 -8.12
CA LEU A 16 18.35 -8.06 -7.62
C LEU A 16 19.01 -9.41 -7.89
N ALA A 17 18.27 -10.51 -7.70
CA ALA A 17 18.74 -11.87 -8.01
C ALA A 17 19.11 -12.07 -9.48
N VAL A 18 18.43 -11.36 -10.40
CA VAL A 18 18.63 -11.48 -11.86
C VAL A 18 19.77 -10.58 -12.34
N LEU A 19 19.86 -9.36 -11.82
CA LEU A 19 20.86 -8.37 -12.25
C LEU A 19 22.24 -8.61 -11.63
N TRP A 20 22.29 -9.26 -10.46
CA TRP A 20 23.53 -9.46 -9.74
C TRP A 20 23.43 -10.81 -9.02
N PRO A 21 24.23 -11.83 -9.39
CA PRO A 21 24.26 -13.12 -8.69
C PRO A 21 25.00 -12.94 -7.36
N VAL A 22 24.45 -12.12 -6.47
CA VAL A 22 24.93 -11.92 -5.10
C VAL A 22 24.38 -13.04 -4.25
N ASN A 23 25.07 -13.32 -3.15
CA ASN A 23 24.59 -14.21 -2.11
C ASN A 23 23.27 -13.65 -1.51
N LEU A 24 22.14 -14.11 -2.06
CA LEU A 24 20.77 -13.69 -1.71
C LEU A 24 20.45 -13.85 -0.23
N MET A 25 21.24 -14.64 0.49
CA MET A 25 21.09 -14.89 1.92
C MET A 25 21.05 -13.59 2.75
N GLN A 26 21.88 -12.60 2.42
CA GLN A 26 21.90 -11.33 3.17
C GLN A 26 20.65 -10.50 2.95
N PHE A 27 20.19 -10.37 1.70
CA PHE A 27 18.93 -9.68 1.39
C PHE A 27 17.72 -10.40 1.96
N PHE A 28 17.72 -11.74 1.90
CA PHE A 28 16.68 -12.55 2.53
C PHE A 28 16.64 -12.37 4.04
N LEU A 29 17.79 -12.38 4.72
CA LEU A 29 17.88 -12.12 6.16
C LEU A 29 17.39 -10.72 6.53
N VAL A 30 17.77 -9.69 5.77
CA VAL A 30 17.29 -8.32 6.00
C VAL A 30 15.78 -8.23 5.78
N ALA A 31 15.25 -8.84 4.72
CA ALA A 31 13.82 -8.90 4.47
C ALA A 31 13.07 -9.64 5.60
N VAL A 32 13.61 -10.77 6.08
CA VAL A 32 13.05 -11.54 7.21
C VAL A 32 13.08 -10.72 8.49
N VAL A 33 14.17 -10.02 8.80
CA VAL A 33 14.29 -9.17 9.99
C VAL A 33 13.30 -8.02 9.93
N ILE A 34 13.18 -7.34 8.79
CA ILE A 34 12.28 -6.19 8.63
C ILE A 34 10.81 -6.64 8.67
N THR A 35 10.44 -7.68 7.92
CA THR A 35 9.09 -8.24 7.97
C THR A 35 8.73 -8.76 9.36
N SER A 36 9.66 -9.45 10.03
CA SER A 36 9.47 -9.93 11.41
C SER A 36 9.37 -8.78 12.41
N PHE A 37 10.17 -7.72 12.26
CA PHE A 37 10.08 -6.52 13.08
C PHE A 37 8.72 -5.85 12.94
N PHE A 38 8.25 -5.62 11.70
CA PHE A 38 6.93 -5.04 11.47
C PHE A 38 5.80 -5.95 11.96
N PHE A 39 5.93 -7.27 11.77
CA PHE A 39 4.97 -8.24 12.27
C PHE A 39 4.92 -8.26 13.80
N LEU A 40 6.07 -8.29 14.49
CA LEU A 40 6.16 -8.27 15.95
C LEU A 40 5.70 -6.93 16.54
N THR A 41 6.03 -5.82 15.88
CA THR A 41 5.56 -4.49 16.28
C THR A 41 4.04 -4.39 16.14
N MET A 42 3.48 -4.91 15.04
CA MET A 42 2.02 -4.99 14.87
C MET A 42 1.38 -5.96 15.86
N ALA A 43 1.97 -7.12 16.11
CA ALA A 43 1.47 -8.05 17.12
C ALA A 43 1.44 -7.37 18.49
N TYR A 44 2.51 -6.70 18.89
CA TYR A 44 2.60 -5.95 20.15
C TYR A 44 1.56 -4.81 20.23
N ILE A 45 1.35 -4.06 19.14
CA ILE A 45 0.34 -3.01 19.04
C ILE A 45 -1.10 -3.57 19.04
N VAL A 46 -1.31 -4.81 18.62
CA VAL A 46 -2.64 -5.44 18.59
C VAL A 46 -2.97 -6.18 19.89
N THR A 47 -1.98 -6.81 20.54
CA THR A 47 -2.15 -7.63 21.74
C THR A 47 -1.81 -6.91 23.04
N GLY A 48 -1.24 -5.71 22.98
CA GLY A 48 -0.84 -4.91 24.14
C GLY A 48 -2.05 -4.52 25.02
N PRO A 49 -2.02 -4.82 26.34
CA PRO A 49 -3.16 -4.56 27.24
C PRO A 49 -3.49 -3.06 27.43
N GLN A 50 -2.53 -2.17 27.18
CA GLN A 50 -2.71 -0.70 27.23
C GLN A 50 -2.92 -0.05 25.85
N LEU A 51 -2.62 -0.79 24.78
CA LEU A 51 -2.62 -0.32 23.39
C LEU A 51 -3.55 -1.21 22.57
N ARG A 52 -4.82 -1.37 22.94
CA ARG A 52 -5.79 -1.98 22.02
C ARG A 52 -5.98 -1.04 20.82
N ALA A 53 -5.12 -1.17 19.82
CA ALA A 53 -5.16 -0.34 18.65
C ALA A 53 -6.51 -0.54 17.94
N LYS A 54 -7.18 0.58 17.72
CA LYS A 54 -8.47 0.58 17.03
C LYS A 54 -8.20 0.23 15.57
N THR A 55 -9.04 -0.61 14.98
CA THR A 55 -8.85 -1.15 13.61
C THR A 55 -8.59 -0.04 12.60
N ALA A 56 -9.26 1.10 12.77
CA ALA A 56 -9.08 2.27 11.93
C ALA A 56 -7.70 2.96 12.07
N ASP A 57 -7.10 2.98 13.26
CA ASP A 57 -5.76 3.54 13.44
C ASP A 57 -4.69 2.60 12.86
N VAL A 58 -4.86 1.27 12.99
CA VAL A 58 -3.98 0.28 12.34
C VAL A 58 -4.09 0.37 10.81
N LEU A 59 -5.31 0.52 10.29
CA LEU A 59 -5.53 0.72 8.86
C LEU A 59 -4.89 2.03 8.39
N ALA A 60 -5.03 3.12 9.14
CA ALA A 60 -4.43 4.42 8.79
C ALA A 60 -2.89 4.34 8.74
N VAL A 61 -2.25 3.65 9.69
CA VAL A 61 -0.79 3.41 9.64
C VAL A 61 -0.42 2.56 8.44
N GLY A 62 -1.16 1.48 8.17
CA GLY A 62 -0.93 0.62 7.01
C GLY A 62 -1.05 1.37 5.68
N LEU A 63 -2.09 2.20 5.53
CA LEU A 63 -2.28 3.06 4.35
C LEU A 63 -1.19 4.12 4.24
N ALA A 64 -0.77 4.74 5.35
CA ALA A 64 0.33 5.70 5.33
C ALA A 64 1.66 5.06 4.88
N LEU A 65 2.00 3.87 5.39
CA LEU A 65 3.19 3.14 4.94
C LEU A 65 3.10 2.75 3.46
N TYR A 66 1.90 2.51 2.95
CA TYR A 66 1.65 2.23 1.54
C TYR A 66 1.73 3.50 0.65
N ASP A 67 1.27 4.64 1.16
CA ASP A 67 1.14 5.88 0.40
C ASP A 67 2.47 6.62 0.20
N ILE A 68 3.45 6.45 1.10
CA ILE A 68 4.81 6.99 0.90
C ILE A 68 5.44 6.44 -0.40
N PRO A 69 5.60 5.12 -0.59
CA PRO A 69 6.17 4.59 -1.82
C PRO A 69 5.27 4.84 -3.02
N TYR A 70 3.94 4.81 -2.86
CA TYR A 70 3.01 5.13 -3.93
C TYR A 70 3.15 6.59 -4.43
N GLY A 71 3.23 7.57 -3.51
CA GLY A 71 3.46 8.97 -3.85
C GLY A 71 4.79 9.20 -4.57
N PHE A 72 5.84 8.48 -4.16
CA PHE A 72 7.14 8.52 -4.84
C PHE A 72 7.09 7.92 -6.24
N SER A 73 6.35 6.83 -6.45
CA SER A 73 6.12 6.23 -7.77
C SER A 73 5.29 7.14 -8.67
N VAL A 74 4.27 7.83 -8.14
CA VAL A 74 3.47 8.82 -8.89
C VAL A 74 4.34 10.01 -9.32
N ALA A 75 5.16 10.56 -8.41
CA ALA A 75 6.09 11.63 -8.75
C ALA A 75 7.12 11.19 -9.80
N SER A 76 7.66 9.97 -9.65
CA SER A 76 8.58 9.38 -10.63
C SER A 76 7.92 9.17 -11.99
N ALA A 77 6.64 8.81 -12.04
CA ALA A 77 5.89 8.68 -13.30
C ALA A 77 5.63 10.04 -13.95
N LEU A 78 5.32 11.07 -13.16
CA LEU A 78 5.01 12.42 -13.66
C LEU A 78 6.25 13.15 -14.18
N PHE A 79 7.37 13.06 -13.46
CA PHE A 79 8.59 13.84 -13.72
C PHE A 79 9.72 13.03 -14.37
N GLY A 80 9.73 11.71 -14.23
CA GLY A 80 10.79 10.84 -14.74
C GLY A 80 10.67 10.50 -16.23
N ALA A 81 9.47 10.57 -16.82
CA ALA A 81 9.22 10.20 -18.22
C ALA A 81 8.33 11.24 -18.94
N PRO A 82 8.90 12.24 -19.64
CA PRO A 82 8.17 13.39 -20.20
C PRO A 82 7.18 13.05 -21.33
N VAL A 83 7.29 11.88 -21.94
CA VAL A 83 6.44 11.49 -23.08
C VAL A 83 5.00 11.18 -22.66
N TYR A 84 4.78 10.61 -21.47
CA TYR A 84 3.44 10.21 -21.01
C TYR A 84 2.74 11.29 -20.17
N SER A 85 3.51 12.17 -19.51
CA SER A 85 2.95 13.27 -18.71
C SER A 85 2.23 14.33 -19.54
N SER A 86 2.56 14.43 -20.83
CA SER A 86 1.95 15.34 -21.79
C SER A 86 0.74 14.76 -22.53
N THR A 87 0.60 13.43 -22.64
CA THR A 87 -0.45 12.81 -23.47
C THR A 87 -1.78 12.58 -22.74
N ALA A 88 -1.76 12.28 -21.43
CA ALA A 88 -3.01 12.00 -20.70
C ALA A 88 -2.88 12.19 -19.17
N PRO A 89 -2.54 13.40 -18.67
CA PRO A 89 -2.39 13.67 -17.23
C PRO A 89 -3.67 13.39 -16.43
N TRP A 90 -4.84 13.45 -17.09
CA TRP A 90 -6.14 13.13 -16.50
C TRP A 90 -6.29 11.66 -16.12
N LEU A 91 -5.60 10.71 -16.78
CA LEU A 91 -5.64 9.28 -16.43
C LEU A 91 -4.95 9.03 -15.09
N LEU A 92 -3.78 9.63 -14.89
CA LEU A 92 -3.05 9.57 -13.62
C LEU A 92 -3.88 10.20 -12.49
N ALA A 93 -4.45 11.39 -12.75
CA ALA A 93 -5.28 12.09 -11.78
C ALA A 93 -6.54 11.28 -11.42
N ALA A 94 -7.19 10.65 -12.41
CA ALA A 94 -8.35 9.79 -12.18
C ALA A 94 -7.98 8.55 -11.36
N GLY A 95 -6.89 7.86 -11.69
CA GLY A 95 -6.40 6.71 -10.93
C GLY A 95 -6.07 7.05 -9.48
N VAL A 96 -5.31 8.13 -9.25
CA VAL A 96 -4.99 8.64 -7.90
C VAL A 96 -6.26 9.01 -7.14
N ALA A 97 -7.22 9.69 -7.78
CA ALA A 97 -8.47 10.08 -7.16
C ALA A 97 -9.34 8.87 -6.76
N VAL A 98 -9.48 7.87 -7.65
CA VAL A 98 -10.25 6.65 -7.35
C VAL A 98 -9.58 5.88 -6.20
N LEU A 99 -8.25 5.80 -6.18
CA LEU A 99 -7.51 5.16 -5.10
C LEU A 99 -7.72 5.90 -3.77
N ALA A 100 -7.59 7.23 -3.76
CA ALA A 100 -7.82 8.06 -2.57
C ALA A 100 -9.26 7.93 -2.03
N LEU A 101 -10.25 7.90 -2.92
CA LEU A 101 -11.65 7.66 -2.54
C LEU A 101 -11.84 6.27 -1.92
N SER A 102 -11.20 5.24 -2.48
CA SER A 102 -11.26 3.88 -1.94
C SER A 102 -10.63 3.77 -0.54
N GLN A 103 -9.54 4.50 -0.29
CA GLN A 103 -8.88 4.59 1.02
C GLN A 103 -9.74 5.33 2.03
N ALA A 104 -10.29 6.49 1.65
CA ALA A 104 -11.20 7.28 2.48
C ALA A 104 -12.44 6.47 2.88
N TYR A 105 -13.02 5.73 1.93
CA TYR A 105 -14.13 4.81 2.19
C TYR A 105 -13.72 3.70 3.17
N SER A 106 -12.56 3.07 2.97
CA SER A 106 -12.05 2.00 3.83
C SER A 106 -11.84 2.48 5.29
N LEU A 107 -11.30 3.69 5.47
CA LEU A 107 -11.15 4.32 6.78
C LEU A 107 -12.49 4.64 7.43
N ALA A 108 -13.46 5.15 6.65
CA ALA A 108 -14.82 5.41 7.14
C ALA A 108 -15.50 4.13 7.63
N VAL A 109 -15.37 3.02 6.89
CA VAL A 109 -15.88 1.70 7.29
C VAL A 109 -15.17 1.20 8.55
N ALA A 110 -13.84 1.29 8.63
CA ALA A 110 -13.08 0.89 9.80
C ALA A 110 -13.48 1.67 11.07
N ARG A 111 -13.79 2.97 10.91
CA ARG A 111 -14.30 3.83 11.98
C ARG A 111 -15.69 3.41 12.46
N ALA A 112 -16.59 3.08 11.52
CA ALA A 112 -17.94 2.63 11.85
C ALA A 112 -17.95 1.30 12.62
N ILE A 113 -16.92 0.47 12.44
CA ILE A 113 -16.75 -0.81 13.14
C ILE A 113 -16.07 -0.64 14.50
N THR A 114 -15.19 0.35 14.64
CA THR A 114 -14.44 0.63 15.88
C THR A 114 -14.54 2.10 16.28
N PRO A 115 -15.62 2.50 16.98
CA PRO A 115 -15.84 3.91 17.34
C PRO A 115 -14.71 4.50 18.18
N GLY A 116 -14.34 5.75 17.86
CA GLY A 116 -13.37 6.55 18.60
C GLY A 116 -11.89 6.33 18.23
N GLY A 117 -11.59 5.69 17.10
CA GLY A 117 -10.23 5.54 16.57
C GLY A 117 -10.17 6.15 15.18
N LEU A 118 -9.71 7.39 15.09
CA LEU A 118 -9.31 7.98 13.83
C LEU A 118 -8.33 9.11 14.11
N ARG A 119 -7.41 8.91 15.07
CA ARG A 119 -6.45 9.96 15.45
C ARG A 119 -5.44 10.18 14.32
N ALA A 120 -5.16 9.14 13.54
CA ALA A 120 -4.14 9.13 12.49
C ALA A 120 -4.70 9.35 11.07
N TRP A 121 -5.92 9.84 10.88
CA TRP A 121 -6.52 9.93 9.53
C TRP A 121 -5.78 10.89 8.59
N LEU A 122 -5.25 11.98 9.14
CA LEU A 122 -4.43 12.95 8.40
C LEU A 122 -3.08 12.35 7.97
N VAL A 123 -2.63 11.27 8.61
CA VAL A 123 -1.33 10.65 8.31
C VAL A 123 -1.33 10.03 6.91
N VAL A 124 -2.48 9.57 6.42
CA VAL A 124 -2.63 8.97 5.09
C VAL A 124 -2.37 9.98 3.96
N PRO A 125 -3.10 11.12 3.83
CA PRO A 125 -2.80 12.12 2.81
C PRO A 125 -1.42 12.78 3.00
N LEU A 126 -0.95 12.94 4.25
CA LEU A 126 0.39 13.47 4.52
C LEU A 126 1.49 12.51 4.05
N ALA A 127 1.31 11.20 4.24
CA ALA A 127 2.24 10.18 3.79
C ALA A 127 2.41 10.19 2.27
N PHE A 128 1.31 10.34 1.52
CA PHE A 128 1.37 10.52 0.08
C PHE A 128 2.17 11.76 -0.31
N ALA A 129 1.91 12.90 0.34
CA ALA A 129 2.63 14.14 0.08
C ALA A 129 4.13 14.02 0.39
N VAL A 130 4.49 13.36 1.49
CA VAL A 130 5.89 13.06 1.83
C VAL A 130 6.53 12.19 0.75
N GLY A 131 5.86 11.11 0.33
CA GLY A 131 6.30 10.25 -0.76
C GLY A 131 6.56 11.03 -2.05
N PHE A 132 5.64 11.91 -2.41
CA PHE A 132 5.76 12.77 -3.58
C PHE A 132 6.95 13.73 -3.47
N LEU A 133 7.16 14.36 -2.31
CA LEU A 133 8.26 15.29 -2.08
C LEU A 133 9.63 14.59 -2.06
N LEU A 134 9.69 13.33 -1.61
CA LEU A 134 10.93 12.56 -1.63
C LEU A 134 11.54 12.45 -3.02
N TYR A 135 10.75 12.57 -4.10
CA TYR A 135 11.24 12.60 -5.48
C TYR A 135 12.26 13.71 -5.74
N PHE A 136 12.13 14.85 -5.08
CA PHE A 136 13.04 15.99 -5.26
C PHE A 136 14.33 15.85 -4.44
N ILE A 137 14.41 14.86 -3.56
CA ILE A 137 15.52 14.65 -2.62
C ILE A 137 16.28 13.37 -2.95
N LEU A 138 15.56 12.31 -3.33
CA LEU A 138 16.11 11.02 -3.68
C LEU A 138 16.20 10.86 -5.21
N PRO A 139 17.18 10.09 -5.70
CA PRO A 139 17.23 9.77 -7.12
C PRO A 139 15.94 9.04 -7.56
N PRO A 140 15.49 9.21 -8.82
CA PRO A 140 14.28 8.56 -9.32
C PRO A 140 14.33 7.03 -9.16
N MET A 141 13.19 6.40 -8.88
CA MET A 141 13.11 4.92 -8.88
C MET A 141 13.55 4.30 -10.21
N GLN A 142 13.46 5.06 -11.30
CA GLN A 142 13.81 4.56 -12.63
C GLN A 142 15.30 4.30 -12.77
N THR A 143 16.13 5.06 -12.05
CA THR A 143 17.59 5.09 -12.25
C THR A 143 18.38 4.55 -11.06
N SER A 144 17.76 4.41 -9.89
CA SER A 144 18.45 3.94 -8.68
C SER A 144 17.69 2.81 -7.97
N LEU A 145 18.46 1.80 -7.54
CA LEU A 145 18.00 0.65 -6.77
C LEU A 145 17.69 1.01 -5.31
N TYR A 146 18.43 1.96 -4.73
CA TYR A 146 18.33 2.29 -3.31
C TYR A 146 16.93 2.77 -2.90
N PRO A 147 16.28 3.73 -3.62
CA PRO A 147 14.90 4.10 -3.34
C PRO A 147 13.94 2.92 -3.49
N ARG A 148 14.15 2.02 -4.47
CA ARG A 148 13.28 0.83 -4.62
C ARG A 148 13.34 -0.06 -3.39
N LEU A 149 14.53 -0.35 -2.87
CA LEU A 149 14.72 -1.16 -1.66
C LEU A 149 14.03 -0.54 -0.43
N VAL A 150 14.25 0.76 -0.19
CA VAL A 150 13.64 1.47 0.94
C VAL A 150 12.12 1.44 0.86
N MET A 151 11.58 1.63 -0.35
CA MET A 151 10.14 1.66 -0.60
C MET A 151 9.50 0.26 -0.49
N SER A 152 10.21 -0.81 -0.88
CA SER A 152 9.79 -2.19 -0.64
C SER A 152 9.68 -2.53 0.85
N TYR A 153 10.54 -1.97 1.71
CA TYR A 153 10.42 -2.16 3.16
C TYR A 153 9.17 -1.49 3.74
N LEU A 154 8.78 -0.32 3.21
CA LEU A 154 7.54 0.34 3.60
C LEU A 154 6.31 -0.49 3.18
N TYR A 155 6.33 -1.07 1.98
CA TYR A 155 5.30 -2.01 1.55
C TYR A 155 5.24 -3.28 2.42
N ALA A 156 6.39 -3.82 2.82
CA ALA A 156 6.48 -4.96 3.73
C ALA A 156 5.84 -4.67 5.10
N GLY A 157 5.98 -3.43 5.61
CA GLY A 157 5.30 -2.97 6.82
C GLY A 157 3.80 -2.69 6.62
N ALA A 158 3.41 -2.18 5.45
CA ALA A 158 2.01 -1.88 5.13
C ALA A 158 1.15 -3.14 5.01
N ALA A 159 1.68 -4.21 4.39
CA ALA A 159 0.97 -5.45 4.13
C ALA A 159 0.28 -6.06 5.37
N PRO A 160 0.96 -6.35 6.49
CA PRO A 160 0.32 -6.94 7.66
C PRO A 160 -0.73 -6.02 8.30
N CYS A 161 -0.51 -4.70 8.30
CA CYS A 161 -1.46 -3.72 8.84
C CYS A 161 -2.79 -3.74 8.07
N ILE A 162 -2.70 -3.74 6.74
CA ILE A 162 -3.84 -3.75 5.85
C ILE A 162 -4.55 -5.11 5.94
N VAL A 163 -3.81 -6.23 5.93
CA VAL A 163 -4.38 -7.59 6.04
C VAL A 163 -5.13 -7.77 7.36
N TYR A 164 -4.53 -7.38 8.50
CA TYR A 164 -5.18 -7.44 9.80
C TYR A 164 -6.51 -6.68 9.79
N SER A 165 -6.48 -5.44 9.28
CA SER A 165 -7.64 -4.56 9.23
C SER A 165 -8.73 -5.13 8.32
N MET A 166 -8.35 -5.65 7.15
CA MET A 166 -9.27 -6.31 6.21
C MET A 166 -9.94 -7.53 6.83
N LEU A 167 -9.17 -8.42 7.47
CA LEU A 167 -9.72 -9.61 8.13
C LEU A 167 -10.74 -9.22 9.19
N LYS A 168 -10.41 -8.25 10.03
CA LYS A 168 -11.31 -7.79 11.10
C LYS A 168 -12.58 -7.12 10.55
N ILE A 169 -12.47 -6.31 9.51
CA ILE A 169 -13.61 -5.68 8.83
C ILE A 169 -14.50 -6.74 8.17
N ASN A 170 -13.90 -7.70 7.46
CA ASN A 170 -14.62 -8.76 6.76
C ASN A 170 -15.32 -9.71 7.73
N LEU A 171 -14.68 -10.10 8.83
CA LEU A 171 -15.31 -10.90 9.88
C LEU A 171 -16.51 -10.17 10.51
N HIS A 172 -16.38 -8.87 10.77
CA HIS A 172 -17.48 -8.07 11.31
C HIS A 172 -18.63 -7.91 10.31
N ALA A 173 -18.31 -7.73 9.02
CA ALA A 173 -19.29 -7.66 7.95
C ALA A 173 -20.02 -9.00 7.78
N ALA A 174 -19.29 -10.12 7.77
CA ALA A 174 -19.87 -11.46 7.72
C ALA A 174 -20.79 -11.69 8.93
N GLY A 175 -20.37 -11.31 10.14
CA GLY A 175 -21.22 -11.39 11.34
C GLY A 175 -22.53 -10.63 11.20
N ARG A 176 -22.50 -9.40 10.65
CA ARG A 176 -23.71 -8.60 10.40
C ARG A 176 -24.60 -9.12 9.27
N LEU A 177 -24.02 -9.82 8.30
CA LEU A 177 -24.73 -10.39 7.15
C LEU A 177 -25.22 -11.83 7.39
N GLY A 178 -25.08 -12.35 8.62
CA GLY A 178 -25.48 -13.72 8.96
C GLY A 178 -24.53 -14.80 8.43
N GLY A 179 -23.27 -14.44 8.15
CA GLY A 179 -22.22 -15.33 7.67
C GLY A 179 -21.68 -14.93 6.29
N PHE A 180 -20.97 -15.88 5.66
CA PHE A 180 -20.38 -15.75 4.33
C PHE A 180 -21.41 -15.94 3.21
N THR A 181 -22.46 -15.12 3.23
CA THR A 181 -23.59 -15.19 2.28
C THR A 181 -23.22 -14.62 0.91
N PHE A 182 -24.08 -14.81 -0.10
CA PHE A 182 -23.90 -14.20 -1.43
C PHE A 182 -23.71 -12.68 -1.35
N LYS A 183 -24.44 -11.98 -0.46
CA LYS A 183 -24.30 -10.53 -0.26
C LYS A 183 -22.90 -10.14 0.24
N PHE A 184 -22.31 -10.96 1.10
CA PHE A 184 -20.93 -10.77 1.56
C PHE A 184 -19.95 -10.91 0.40
N TRP A 185 -20.03 -12.00 -0.36
CA TRP A 185 -19.14 -12.26 -1.49
C TRP A 185 -19.28 -11.22 -2.60
N ALA A 186 -20.51 -10.84 -2.96
CA ALA A 186 -20.78 -9.80 -3.94
C ALA A 186 -20.15 -8.46 -3.52
N GLY A 187 -20.27 -8.08 -2.24
CA GLY A 187 -19.62 -6.88 -1.70
C GLY A 187 -18.10 -6.97 -1.70
N LEU A 188 -17.54 -8.12 -1.33
CA LEU A 188 -16.09 -8.37 -1.35
C LEU A 188 -15.54 -8.23 -2.78
N PHE A 189 -16.15 -8.89 -3.76
CA PHE A 189 -15.72 -8.82 -5.16
C PHE A 189 -15.92 -7.42 -5.75
N ALA A 190 -17.01 -6.72 -5.44
CA ALA A 190 -17.20 -5.34 -5.86
C ALA A 190 -16.08 -4.42 -5.33
N GLY A 191 -15.67 -4.61 -4.07
CA GLY A 191 -14.54 -3.89 -3.49
C GLY A 191 -13.20 -4.17 -4.17
N VAL A 192 -12.94 -5.45 -4.50
CA VAL A 192 -11.75 -5.84 -5.27
C VAL A 192 -11.75 -5.23 -6.67
N MET A 193 -12.91 -5.23 -7.36
CA MET A 193 -13.05 -4.66 -8.70
C MET A 193 -12.90 -3.13 -8.71
N LEU A 194 -13.42 -2.43 -7.71
CA LEU A 194 -13.24 -0.99 -7.56
C LEU A 194 -11.76 -0.62 -7.44
N TYR A 195 -11.01 -1.40 -6.66
CA TYR A 195 -9.57 -1.25 -6.53
C TYR A 195 -8.84 -1.55 -7.84
N ALA A 196 -9.17 -2.68 -8.50
CA ALA A 196 -8.57 -3.06 -9.78
C ALA A 196 -8.82 -2.01 -10.86
N ALA A 197 -10.00 -1.38 -10.89
CA ALA A 197 -10.30 -0.31 -11.81
C ALA A 197 -9.38 0.90 -11.63
N ALA A 198 -9.13 1.33 -10.38
CA ALA A 198 -8.18 2.41 -10.09
C ALA A 198 -6.76 2.09 -10.60
N GLU A 199 -6.35 0.83 -10.40
CA GLU A 199 -5.05 0.31 -10.81
C GLU A 199 -4.88 0.31 -12.34
N VAL A 200 -5.91 -0.14 -13.07
CA VAL A 200 -5.93 -0.15 -14.54
C VAL A 200 -5.70 1.25 -15.12
N PHE A 201 -6.30 2.29 -14.54
CA PHE A 201 -6.08 3.67 -15.00
C PHE A 201 -4.63 4.14 -14.85
N ILE A 202 -3.97 3.72 -13.77
CA ILE A 202 -2.56 4.07 -13.51
C ILE A 202 -1.63 3.30 -14.47
N HIS A 203 -1.95 2.04 -14.77
CA HIS A 203 -1.22 1.23 -15.75
C HIS A 203 -1.37 1.72 -17.19
N LEU A 204 -2.57 2.14 -17.56
CA LEU A 204 -2.84 2.74 -18.87
C LEU A 204 -2.09 4.06 -19.06
N TYR A 205 -1.84 4.79 -17.98
CA TYR A 205 -1.07 6.03 -18.02
C TYR A 205 0.43 5.81 -18.24
N SER A 206 1.01 4.78 -17.61
CA SER A 206 2.42 4.43 -17.82
C SER A 206 2.63 2.92 -17.68
N PRO A 207 2.94 2.20 -18.77
CA PRO A 207 3.29 0.78 -18.70
C PRO A 207 4.53 0.54 -17.82
N ALA A 208 5.43 1.53 -17.72
CA ALA A 208 6.57 1.49 -16.82
C ALA A 208 6.19 1.68 -15.33
N ALA A 209 5.06 2.33 -15.03
CA ALA A 209 4.48 2.34 -13.69
C ALA A 209 4.02 0.94 -13.26
N HIS A 210 3.76 0.02 -14.20
CA HIS A 210 3.59 -1.39 -13.85
C HIS A 210 4.86 -1.96 -13.20
N GLY A 211 6.03 -1.54 -13.64
CA GLY A 211 7.30 -1.79 -12.95
C GLY A 211 7.36 -1.07 -11.59
N PHE A 212 7.08 0.22 -11.51
CA PHE A 212 7.23 0.95 -10.23
C PHE A 212 6.19 0.60 -9.14
N ILE A 213 5.08 -0.05 -9.50
CA ILE A 213 3.96 -0.36 -8.60
C ILE A 213 3.66 -1.88 -8.52
N HIS A 214 4.29 -2.74 -9.33
CA HIS A 214 4.20 -4.22 -9.21
C HIS A 214 5.54 -4.95 -9.20
N LEU A 215 6.65 -4.23 -8.98
CA LEU A 215 7.92 -4.86 -8.62
C LEU A 215 7.95 -5.12 -7.12
#